data_AF-A0A1V9ESY1-F1
#
_entry.id   AF-A0A1V9ESY1-F1
#
_cell.length_a   1.000
_cell.length_b   1.000
_cell.length_c   1.000
_cell.angle_alpha   90.00
_cell.angle_beta   90.00
_cell.angle_gamma   90.00
#
_symmetry.space_group_name_H-M   'P 1'
#
loop_
_entity.id
_entity.type
_entity.pdbx_description
1 polymer ?
#
loop_
_entity_poly.entity_id
_entity_poly.type
_entity_poly.pdbx_seq_one_letter_code
_entity_poly.pdbx_strand_id
1 'polypeptide(L)'
;MEFLNSEDDQELKKALGKPKYYLDAPDKIAGERYYWFPNQGDSMNDHSERAIPGGSMVLGRLLPIKYMEEIPLHRPMVFIIDYKGEQFCLLKCPTDTNTDSNKVCLHSYNPATGYDDLWIPFQYIKYIFLLERVRRPDGSEFVP
;
A
#
# COMPACT_ATOMS: atom_id res chain seq x y z
N MET A 1 2.51 5.33 22.34
CA MET A 1 2.36 5.83 20.96
C MET A 1 3.45 6.86 20.75
N GLU A 2 4.51 6.49 20.03
CA GLU A 2 5.48 7.48 19.56
C GLU A 2 4.80 8.27 18.44
N PHE A 3 4.62 9.57 18.66
CA PHE A 3 4.23 10.48 17.60
C PHE A 3 5.42 10.59 16.63
N LEU A 4 5.17 10.41 15.34
CA LEU A 4 6.15 10.74 14.30
C LEU A 4 6.60 12.20 14.48
N ASN A 5 7.89 12.45 14.37
CA ASN A 5 8.43 13.80 14.61
C ASN A 5 7.99 14.72 13.46
N SER A 6 8.05 16.04 13.64
CA SER A 6 7.55 17.00 12.62
C SER A 6 8.18 16.86 11.23
N GLU A 7 9.37 16.25 11.15
CA GLU A 7 10.07 15.93 9.90
C GLU A 7 9.40 14.78 9.14
N ASP A 8 9.06 13.68 9.82
CA ASP A 8 8.37 12.52 9.23
C ASP A 8 7.01 12.91 8.62
N ASP A 9 6.32 13.88 9.23
CA ASP A 9 5.06 14.43 8.73
C ASP A 9 5.24 15.20 7.42
N GLN A 10 6.34 15.93 7.30
CA GLN A 10 6.68 16.64 6.07
C GLN A 10 7.11 15.66 4.99
N GLU A 11 7.90 14.65 5.34
CA GLU A 11 8.30 13.59 4.41
C GLU A 11 7.10 12.79 3.91
N LEU A 12 6.14 12.45 4.78
CA LEU A 12 4.92 11.74 4.42
C LEU A 12 4.08 12.59 3.47
N LYS A 13 3.85 13.86 3.79
CA LYS A 13 3.12 14.78 2.90
C LYS A 13 3.80 14.92 1.54
N LYS A 14 5.13 14.99 1.52
CA LYS A 14 5.92 15.04 0.28
C LYS A 14 5.76 13.75 -0.54
N ALA A 15 5.78 12.60 0.11
CA ALA A 15 5.65 11.29 -0.51
C ALA A 15 4.23 10.96 -0.99
N LEU A 16 3.21 11.46 -0.30
CA LEU A 16 1.83 11.37 -0.78
C LEU A 16 1.60 12.31 -1.98
N GLY A 17 2.38 13.38 -2.09
CA GLY A 17 2.37 14.31 -3.21
C GLY A 17 1.13 15.21 -3.23
N LYS A 18 0.71 15.64 -4.42
CA LYS A 18 -0.54 16.42 -4.59
C LYS A 18 -1.77 15.51 -4.42
N PRO A 19 -2.94 16.02 -3.97
CA PRO A 19 -4.18 15.26 -3.74
C PRO A 19 -4.77 14.49 -4.95
N LYS A 20 -4.06 14.41 -6.06
CA LYS A 20 -4.41 13.57 -7.22
C LYS A 20 -4.14 12.08 -6.93
N TYR A 21 -3.27 11.76 -5.98
CA TYR A 21 -2.84 10.40 -5.64
C TYR A 21 -3.42 9.87 -4.33
N TYR A 22 -4.11 10.72 -3.55
CA TYR A 22 -4.79 10.31 -2.32
C TYR A 22 -5.87 11.32 -1.88
N LEU A 23 -6.83 10.87 -1.07
CA LEU A 23 -7.74 11.72 -0.30
C LEU A 23 -7.57 11.44 1.19
N ASP A 24 -7.40 12.47 2.01
CA ASP A 24 -7.43 12.33 3.47
C ASP A 24 -8.77 11.72 3.89
N ALA A 25 -8.71 10.73 4.78
CA ALA A 25 -9.88 10.18 5.43
C ALA A 25 -9.88 10.61 6.90
N PRO A 26 -11.05 10.93 7.48
CA PRO A 26 -11.11 11.23 8.90
C PRO A 26 -10.58 10.05 9.71
N ASP A 27 -9.83 10.35 10.77
CA ASP A 27 -9.29 9.36 11.69
C ASP A 27 -10.43 8.47 12.21
N LYS A 28 -10.34 7.16 11.94
CA LYS A 28 -11.27 6.18 12.54
C LYS A 28 -10.86 5.84 13.99
N ILE A 29 -9.57 5.93 14.27
CA ILE A 29 -8.93 5.67 15.56
C ILE A 29 -8.01 6.86 15.82
N ALA A 30 -8.14 7.48 16.99
CA ALA A 30 -7.37 8.66 17.35
C ALA A 30 -5.85 8.38 17.26
N GLY A 31 -5.12 9.21 16.52
CA GLY A 31 -3.67 9.10 16.32
C GLY A 31 -3.23 8.19 15.18
N GLU A 32 -4.15 7.46 14.54
CA GLU A 32 -3.86 6.70 13.33
C GLU A 32 -4.20 7.50 12.07
N ARG A 33 -3.43 7.31 10.99
CA ARG A 33 -3.59 8.08 9.75
C ARG A 33 -4.13 7.21 8.64
N TYR A 34 -5.14 7.74 7.94
CA TYR A 34 -5.87 7.04 6.91
C TYR A 34 -5.92 7.85 5.62
N TYR A 35 -5.69 7.17 4.49
CA TYR A 35 -5.70 7.80 3.18
C TYR A 35 -6.42 6.90 2.17
N TRP A 36 -7.26 7.48 1.34
CA TRP A 36 -7.83 6.80 0.17
C TRP A 36 -6.88 6.91 -1.01
N PHE A 37 -6.54 5.79 -1.65
CA PHE A 37 -5.70 5.74 -2.84
C PHE A 37 -6.54 5.28 -4.06
N PRO A 38 -6.52 6.00 -5.18
CA PRO A 38 -7.15 5.54 -6.42
C PRO A 38 -6.32 4.39 -7.02
N ASN A 39 -6.94 3.23 -7.19
CA ASN A 39 -6.31 2.10 -7.86
C ASN A 39 -6.35 2.27 -9.38
N GLN A 40 -5.19 2.18 -10.01
CA GLN A 40 -5.04 2.24 -11.47
C GLN A 40 -4.48 0.91 -11.99
N GLY A 41 -5.00 0.47 -13.14
CA GLY A 41 -4.67 -0.84 -13.70
C GLY A 41 -5.44 -1.99 -13.05
N ASP A 42 -5.09 -3.21 -13.42
CA ASP A 42 -5.81 -4.43 -13.09
C ASP A 42 -4.94 -5.46 -12.35
N SER A 43 -3.80 -5.04 -11.80
CA SER A 43 -2.87 -5.97 -11.14
C SER A 43 -3.43 -6.70 -9.91
N MET A 44 -4.47 -6.15 -9.28
CA MET A 44 -5.18 -6.76 -8.15
C MET A 44 -6.55 -7.30 -8.54
N ASN A 45 -6.79 -7.51 -9.84
CA ASN A 45 -8.05 -8.00 -10.37
C ASN A 45 -7.89 -9.44 -10.90
N ASP A 46 -8.27 -10.40 -10.09
CA ASP A 46 -8.35 -11.82 -10.44
C ASP A 46 -9.79 -12.26 -10.76
N HIS A 47 -10.72 -11.31 -10.86
CA HIS A 47 -12.16 -11.51 -11.01
C HIS A 47 -12.84 -12.26 -9.83
N SER A 48 -12.16 -12.42 -8.69
CA SER A 48 -12.76 -12.99 -7.49
C SER A 48 -13.61 -11.97 -6.72
N GLU A 49 -14.32 -12.44 -5.69
CA GLU A 49 -15.02 -11.55 -4.75
C GLU A 49 -14.09 -10.62 -3.97
N ARG A 50 -12.78 -10.91 -3.92
CA ARG A 50 -11.77 -10.05 -3.27
C ARG A 50 -11.00 -9.19 -4.25
N ALA A 51 -11.32 -9.27 -5.55
CA ALA A 51 -10.69 -8.47 -6.57
C ALA A 51 -10.81 -6.97 -6.28
N ILE A 52 -9.73 -6.26 -6.55
CA ILE A 52 -9.63 -4.80 -6.52
C ILE A 52 -9.43 -4.32 -7.96
N PRO A 53 -10.53 -4.12 -8.72
CA PRO A 53 -10.44 -3.68 -10.10
C PRO A 53 -9.92 -2.25 -10.21
N GLY A 54 -9.41 -1.91 -11.39
CA GLY A 54 -9.05 -0.53 -11.71
C GLY A 54 -10.24 0.43 -11.55
N GLY A 55 -9.97 1.64 -11.08
CA GLY A 55 -10.99 2.62 -10.72
C GLY A 55 -11.57 2.47 -9.31
N SER A 56 -11.17 1.44 -8.56
CA SER A 56 -11.49 1.34 -7.14
C SER A 56 -10.76 2.41 -6.32
N MET A 57 -11.32 2.77 -5.17
CA MET A 57 -10.62 3.52 -4.13
C MET A 57 -10.28 2.57 -2.98
N VAL A 58 -9.04 2.59 -2.49
CA VAL A 58 -8.61 1.76 -1.35
C VAL A 58 -8.24 2.62 -0.16
N LEU A 59 -8.82 2.32 1.00
CA LEU A 59 -8.50 3.01 2.25
C LEU A 59 -7.32 2.29 2.90
N GLY A 60 -6.18 2.96 2.92
CA GLY A 60 -4.97 2.50 3.59
C GLY A 60 -4.80 3.18 4.95
N ARG A 61 -4.48 2.41 5.98
CA ARG A 61 -4.01 2.91 7.28
C ARG A 61 -2.50 2.83 7.33
N LEU A 62 -1.83 3.94 7.66
CA LEU A 62 -0.38 3.98 7.79
C LEU A 62 0.09 2.98 8.85
N LEU A 63 1.01 2.08 8.46
CA LEU A 63 1.70 1.19 9.37
C LEU A 63 3.11 1.72 9.65
N PRO A 64 3.43 2.14 10.89
CA PRO A 64 4.77 2.55 11.26
C PRO A 64 5.66 1.31 11.45
N ILE A 65 6.24 0.84 10.34
CA ILE A 65 7.09 -0.36 10.32
C ILE A 65 8.56 0.05 10.38
N LYS A 66 9.29 -0.48 11.37
CA LYS A 66 10.73 -0.26 11.55
C LYS A 66 11.56 -1.43 10.99
N TYR A 67 11.01 -2.63 11.04
CA TYR A 67 11.70 -3.86 10.63
C TYR A 67 10.86 -4.67 9.65
N MET A 68 11.51 -5.37 8.71
CA MET A 68 10.82 -6.10 7.65
C MET A 68 9.88 -7.19 8.19
N GLU A 69 10.23 -7.80 9.32
CA GLU A 69 9.48 -8.85 10.00
C GLU A 69 8.15 -8.36 10.58
N GLU A 70 7.96 -7.05 10.71
CA GLU A 70 6.71 -6.46 11.20
C GLU A 70 5.64 -6.34 10.11
N ILE A 71 5.98 -6.60 8.82
CA ILE A 71 5.06 -6.51 7.70
C ILE A 71 4.05 -7.67 7.74
N PRO A 72 2.74 -7.40 7.87
CA PRO A 72 1.73 -8.46 7.83
C PRO A 72 1.67 -9.14 6.45
N LEU A 73 1.94 -10.44 6.38
CA LEU A 73 1.82 -11.18 5.12
C LEU A 73 0.36 -11.48 4.77
N HIS A 74 0.11 -11.70 3.48
CA HIS A 74 -1.16 -12.13 2.89
C HIS A 74 -2.33 -11.15 3.06
N ARG A 75 -2.03 -9.87 3.30
CA ARG A 75 -3.03 -8.79 3.32
C ARG A 75 -2.63 -7.71 2.33
N PRO A 76 -3.51 -7.24 1.44
CA PRO A 76 -3.12 -6.24 0.46
C PRO A 76 -2.76 -4.91 1.14
N MET A 77 -1.75 -4.24 0.60
CA MET A 77 -1.22 -2.98 1.13
C MET A 77 -0.83 -2.04 -0.01
N VAL A 78 -0.85 -0.74 0.28
CA VAL A 78 -0.20 0.26 -0.56
C VAL A 78 1.24 0.43 -0.08
N PHE A 79 2.18 0.34 -1.00
CA PHE A 79 3.61 0.57 -0.78
C PHE A 79 4.03 1.84 -1.52
N ILE A 80 4.62 2.78 -0.79
CA ILE A 80 5.33 3.90 -1.39
C ILE A 80 6.81 3.54 -1.41
N ILE A 81 7.37 3.44 -2.60
CA ILE A 81 8.75 3.01 -2.86
C ILE A 81 9.52 4.18 -3.45
N ASP A 82 10.74 4.41 -2.97
CA ASP A 82 11.70 5.33 -3.57
C ASP A 82 12.87 4.53 -4.14
N TYR A 83 13.04 4.62 -5.46
CA TYR A 83 14.13 3.96 -6.17
C TYR A 83 14.80 4.95 -7.11
N LYS A 84 16.09 5.22 -6.86
CA LYS A 84 16.92 6.13 -7.65
C LYS A 84 16.33 7.56 -7.80
N GLY A 85 15.60 8.03 -6.78
CA GLY A 85 15.00 9.36 -6.77
C GLY A 85 13.64 9.43 -7.46
N GLU A 86 13.12 8.31 -7.95
CA GLU A 86 11.75 8.18 -8.45
C GLU A 86 10.89 7.48 -7.42
N GLN A 87 9.67 7.99 -7.24
CA GLN A 87 8.70 7.44 -6.30
C GLN A 87 7.59 6.69 -7.02
N PHE A 88 7.32 5.48 -6.52
CA PHE A 88 6.29 4.59 -7.02
C PHE A 88 5.26 4.31 -5.91
N CYS A 89 3.99 4.27 -6.29
CA CYS A 89 2.89 3.88 -5.39
C CYS A 89 2.29 2.58 -5.92
N LEU A 90 2.53 1.46 -5.23
CA LEU A 90 2.12 0.14 -5.65
C LEU A 90 1.05 -0.42 -4.72
N LEU A 91 -0.03 -0.96 -5.27
CA LEU A 91 -0.97 -1.79 -4.52
C LEU A 91 -0.65 -3.26 -4.79
N LYS A 92 -0.23 -3.99 -3.76
CA LYS A 92 0.20 -5.40 -3.84
C LYS A 92 -0.11 -6.16 -2.55
N CYS A 93 -0.03 -7.48 -2.59
CA CYS A 93 -0.09 -8.34 -1.42
C CYS A 93 1.33 -8.83 -1.07
N PRO A 94 1.90 -8.50 0.10
CA PRO A 94 3.15 -9.10 0.54
C PRO A 94 2.91 -10.59 0.84
N THR A 95 3.69 -11.47 0.24
CA THR A 95 3.50 -12.92 0.37
C THR A 95 4.66 -13.61 1.07
N ASP A 96 5.83 -12.99 1.09
CA ASP A 96 7.03 -13.54 1.70
C ASP A 96 8.06 -12.46 2.04
N THR A 97 9.02 -12.78 2.88
CA THR A 97 10.17 -11.96 3.24
C THR A 97 11.44 -12.79 3.21
N ASN A 98 12.51 -12.24 2.63
CA ASN A 98 13.82 -12.88 2.61
C ASN A 98 14.78 -12.04 3.47
N THR A 99 15.06 -12.52 4.68
CA THR A 99 15.93 -11.84 5.66
C THR A 99 17.36 -11.72 5.18
N ASP A 100 17.89 -12.74 4.50
CA ASP A 100 19.29 -12.77 4.04
C ASP A 100 19.58 -11.67 3.00
N SER A 101 18.61 -11.40 2.12
CA SER A 101 18.70 -10.35 1.11
C SER A 101 17.97 -9.06 1.48
N ASN A 102 17.31 -9.03 2.64
CA ASN A 102 16.50 -7.94 3.15
C ASN A 102 15.44 -7.46 2.11
N LYS A 103 14.66 -8.39 1.58
CA LYS A 103 13.64 -8.13 0.55
C LYS A 103 12.25 -8.62 0.92
N VAL A 104 11.24 -7.89 0.49
CA VAL A 104 9.82 -8.26 0.58
C VAL A 104 9.33 -8.72 -0.79
N CYS A 105 8.63 -9.85 -0.84
CA CYS A 105 7.97 -10.32 -2.05
C CYS A 105 6.57 -9.69 -2.16
N LEU A 106 6.31 -8.98 -3.25
CA LEU A 106 5.04 -8.34 -3.54
C LEU A 106 4.33 -9.05 -4.69
N HIS A 107 3.17 -9.62 -4.39
CA HIS A 107 2.34 -10.37 -5.32
C HIS A 107 1.18 -9.53 -5.86
N SER A 108 0.85 -9.77 -7.13
CA SER A 108 -0.33 -9.26 -7.82
C SER A 108 -1.40 -10.36 -7.83
N TYR A 109 -2.67 -10.05 -7.53
CA TYR A 109 -3.72 -11.09 -7.62
C TYR A 109 -3.97 -11.55 -9.07
N ASN A 110 -3.78 -10.65 -10.04
CA ASN A 110 -4.04 -10.94 -11.44
C ASN A 110 -3.06 -12.02 -11.96
N PRO A 111 -3.56 -13.19 -12.42
CA PRO A 111 -2.71 -14.29 -12.86
C PRO A 111 -2.19 -14.13 -14.30
N ALA A 112 -2.53 -13.04 -14.99
CA ALA A 112 -2.07 -12.80 -16.35
C ALA A 112 -0.54 -12.60 -16.40
N THR A 113 0.04 -12.93 -17.55
CA THR A 113 1.47 -12.73 -17.81
C THR A 113 1.86 -11.26 -17.65
N GLY A 114 3.00 -10.99 -17.01
CA GLY A 114 3.47 -9.62 -16.73
C GLY A 114 3.12 -9.10 -15.33
N TYR A 115 2.45 -9.91 -14.51
CA TYR A 115 2.15 -9.65 -13.10
C TYR A 115 2.97 -10.51 -12.14
N ASP A 116 4.19 -10.85 -12.53
CA ASP A 116 5.12 -11.67 -11.74
C ASP A 116 5.43 -11.05 -10.37
N ASP A 117 5.81 -11.91 -9.43
CA ASP A 117 6.21 -11.51 -8.08
C ASP A 117 7.41 -10.57 -8.10
N LEU A 118 7.29 -9.49 -7.33
CA LEU A 118 8.28 -8.43 -7.27
C LEU A 118 9.00 -8.45 -5.92
N TRP A 119 10.30 -8.78 -5.94
CA TRP A 119 11.15 -8.72 -4.76
C TRP A 119 11.77 -7.33 -4.58
N ILE A 120 11.29 -6.59 -3.59
CA ILE A 120 11.73 -5.22 -3.30
C ILE A 120 12.66 -5.20 -2.08
N PRO A 121 13.89 -4.66 -2.20
CA PRO A 121 14.73 -4.34 -1.05
C PRO A 121 14.00 -3.44 -0.05
N PHE A 122 13.95 -3.85 1.22
CA PHE A 122 13.19 -3.16 2.26
C PHE A 122 13.60 -1.69 2.42
N GLN A 123 14.89 -1.37 2.22
CA GLN A 123 15.42 0.00 2.26
C GLN A 123 14.78 0.98 1.25
N TYR A 124 14.14 0.47 0.19
CA TYR A 124 13.45 1.31 -0.79
C TYR A 124 11.99 1.56 -0.42
N ILE A 125 11.42 0.80 0.53
CA ILE A 125 10.05 1.01 0.99
C ILE A 125 10.06 2.18 2.00
N LYS A 126 9.34 3.25 1.68
CA LYS A 126 9.23 4.45 2.52
C LYS A 126 8.02 4.41 3.43
N TYR A 127 6.87 4.02 2.88
CA TYR A 127 5.62 3.94 3.63
C TYR A 127 4.84 2.70 3.22
N ILE A 128 4.15 2.12 4.20
CA ILE A 128 3.26 0.97 4.02
C ILE A 128 1.90 1.37 4.59
N PHE A 129 0.84 1.13 3.83
CA PHE A 129 -0.53 1.35 4.26
C PHE A 129 -1.31 0.05 4.18
N LEU A 130 -1.75 -0.46 5.33
CA LEU A 130 -2.61 -1.63 5.39
C LEU A 130 -3.98 -1.30 4.84
N LEU A 131 -4.50 -2.12 3.91
CA LEU A 131 -5.85 -1.91 3.43
C LEU A 131 -6.87 -2.27 4.51
N GLU A 132 -7.73 -1.30 4.81
CA GLU A 132 -8.85 -1.42 5.76
C GLU A 132 -10.19 -1.50 5.03
N ARG A 133 -10.26 -1.00 3.79
CA ARG A 133 -11.48 -1.00 2.98
C ARG A 133 -11.18 -0.80 1.51
N VAL A 134 -12.02 -1.37 0.65
CA VAL A 134 -12.06 -1.10 -0.79
C VAL A 134 -13.45 -0.62 -1.17
N ARG A 135 -13.54 0.44 -1.98
CA ARG A 135 -14.75 0.88 -2.67
C ARG A 135 -14.57 0.66 -4.16
N ARG A 136 -15.41 -0.18 -4.76
CA ARG A 136 -15.37 -0.52 -6.19
C ARG A 136 -15.97 0.60 -7.06
N PRO A 137 -15.73 0.58 -8.38
CA PRO A 137 -16.32 1.56 -9.31
C PRO A 137 -17.85 1.60 -9.30
N ASP A 138 -18.51 0.48 -8.97
CA ASP A 138 -19.97 0.38 -8.84
C ASP A 138 -20.52 0.93 -7.49
N GLY A 139 -19.63 1.39 -6.61
CA GLY A 139 -19.96 1.92 -5.29
C GLY A 139 -20.04 0.87 -4.17
N SER A 140 -19.91 -0.43 -4.48
CA SER A 140 -19.88 -1.47 -3.45
C SER A 140 -18.60 -1.40 -2.61
N GLU A 141 -18.70 -1.77 -1.33
CA GLU A 141 -17.56 -1.75 -0.39
C GLU A 141 -17.31 -3.14 0.23
N PHE A 142 -16.05 -3.47 0.47
CA PHE A 142 -15.65 -4.65 1.22
C PHE A 142 -14.37 -4.43 2.05
N VAL A 143 -14.11 -5.33 3.00
CA VAL A 143 -12.86 -5.40 3.76
C VAL A 143 -12.02 -6.51 3.13
N PRO A 144 -10.81 -6.21 2.61
CA PRO A 144 -9.98 -7.16 1.89
C PRO A 144 -9.19 -8.12 2.78
#